data_AF-A0ABD4UTR8-F1
#
_entry.id   AF-A0ABD4UTR8-F1
#
_cell.length_a   1.000
_cell.length_b   1.000
_cell.length_c   1.000
_cell.angle_alpha   90.00
_cell.angle_beta   90.00
_cell.angle_gamma   90.00
#
_symmetry.space_group_name_H-M   'P 1'
#
loop_
_entity.id
_entity.type
_entity.pdbx_description
1 polymer ?
#
loop_
_entity_poly.entity_id
_entity_poly.type
_entity_poly.pdbx_seq_one_letter_code
_entity_poly.pdbx_strand_id
1 'polypeptide(L)'
;TDFIRNLYEIRAVAEGLACGLAATRGAERAAKEGPKLIEDGRRAEREHSVERLIEADVKFHEFLYEISGNAIIQDTTQPHWLHLRRLMGEVLMRDETPRRIWDQHEDILKAVIAGDAAKAEELARQH
;
A
#
# COMPACT_ATOMS: atom_id res chain seq x y z
N THR A 1 16.40 9.50 -10.77
CA THR A 1 17.66 8.76 -11.00
C THR A 1 17.32 7.31 -11.33
N ASP A 2 18.22 6.56 -11.98
CA ASP A 2 17.98 5.15 -12.32
C ASP A 2 17.73 4.29 -11.07
N PHE A 3 18.35 4.64 -9.94
CA PHE A 3 18.09 4.00 -8.65
C PHE A 3 16.60 4.02 -8.25
N ILE A 4 15.92 5.15 -8.44
CA ILE A 4 14.50 5.27 -8.08
C ILE A 4 13.63 4.41 -8.97
N ARG A 5 13.88 4.41 -10.28
CA ARG A 5 13.13 3.57 -11.22
C ARG A 5 13.26 2.09 -10.84
N ASN A 6 14.49 1.62 -10.60
CA ASN A 6 14.76 0.24 -10.21
C ASN A 6 14.05 -0.13 -8.90
N LEU A 7 13.97 0.82 -7.96
CA LEU A 7 13.26 0.61 -6.70
C LEU A 7 11.75 0.46 -6.90
N TYR A 8 11.13 1.29 -7.75
CA TYR A 8 9.70 1.18 -8.08
C TYR A 8 9.37 -0.13 -8.79
N GLU A 9 10.25 -0.60 -9.69
CA GLU A 9 10.06 -1.89 -10.39
C GLU A 9 10.03 -3.07 -9.41
N ILE A 10 10.97 -3.13 -8.46
CA ILE A 10 10.99 -4.18 -7.43
C ILE A 10 9.82 -4.04 -6.46
N ARG A 11 9.50 -2.81 -6.06
CA ARG A 11 8.36 -2.53 -5.17
C ARG A 11 7.06 -3.05 -5.78
N ALA A 12 6.79 -2.74 -7.04
CA ALA A 12 5.55 -3.17 -7.70
C ALA A 12 5.40 -4.70 -7.68
N VAL A 13 6.50 -5.45 -7.91
CA VAL A 13 6.48 -6.92 -7.84
C VAL A 13 6.27 -7.41 -6.41
N ALA A 14 6.95 -6.81 -5.43
CA ALA A 14 6.83 -7.19 -4.02
C ALA A 14 5.43 -6.90 -3.46
N GLU A 15 4.86 -5.74 -3.76
CA GLU A 15 3.52 -5.34 -3.35
C GLU A 15 2.44 -6.18 -4.03
N GLY A 16 2.60 -6.47 -5.32
CA GLY A 16 1.74 -7.40 -6.04
C GLY A 16 1.69 -8.77 -5.35
N LEU A 17 2.86 -9.37 -5.11
CA LEU A 17 2.96 -10.65 -4.42
C LEU A 17 2.33 -10.58 -3.01
N ALA A 18 2.61 -9.52 -2.25
CA ALA A 18 2.06 -9.36 -0.92
C ALA A 18 0.54 -9.31 -0.93
N CYS A 19 -0.06 -8.54 -1.84
CA CYS A 19 -1.51 -8.39 -1.94
C CYS A 19 -2.18 -9.70 -2.38
N GLY A 20 -1.62 -10.43 -3.34
CA GLY A 20 -2.13 -11.74 -3.75
C GLY A 20 -2.07 -12.77 -2.60
N LEU A 21 -0.98 -12.79 -1.85
CA LEU A 21 -0.82 -13.65 -0.67
C LEU A 21 -1.77 -13.23 0.46
N ALA A 22 -1.93 -11.93 0.71
CA ALA A 22 -2.86 -11.37 1.68
C ALA A 22 -4.31 -11.75 1.35
N ALA A 23 -4.69 -11.72 0.08
CA ALA A 23 -6.02 -12.16 -0.35
C ALA A 23 -6.24 -13.66 -0.06
N THR A 24 -5.19 -14.48 -0.24
CA THR A 24 -5.26 -15.92 -0.04
C THR A 24 -5.24 -16.31 1.45
N ARG A 25 -4.49 -15.60 2.29
CA ARG A 25 -4.14 -16.01 3.66
C ARG A 25 -4.74 -15.12 4.74
N GLY A 26 -5.07 -13.88 4.40
CA GLY A 26 -5.37 -12.80 5.34
C GLY A 26 -6.70 -12.11 5.12
N ALA A 27 -7.57 -12.60 4.22
CA ALA A 27 -8.84 -11.94 3.86
C ALA A 27 -9.72 -11.60 5.07
N GLU A 28 -9.83 -12.49 6.07
CA GLU A 28 -10.60 -12.23 7.28
C GLU A 28 -10.03 -11.07 8.10
N ARG A 29 -8.69 -11.02 8.26
CA ARG A 29 -8.02 -9.90 8.92
C ARG A 29 -8.15 -8.62 8.12
N ALA A 30 -8.02 -8.69 6.79
CA ALA A 30 -8.24 -7.56 5.89
C ALA A 30 -9.64 -6.96 6.06
N ALA A 31 -10.66 -7.79 6.16
CA ALA A 31 -12.04 -7.34 6.36
C ALA A 31 -12.25 -6.67 7.72
N LYS A 32 -11.57 -7.15 8.76
CA LYS A 32 -11.71 -6.66 10.12
C LYS A 32 -10.90 -5.39 10.40
N GLU A 33 -9.67 -5.34 9.94
CA GLU A 33 -8.67 -4.32 10.33
C GLU A 33 -8.46 -3.28 9.21
N GLY A 34 -8.53 -3.70 7.94
CA GLY A 34 -8.26 -2.87 6.77
C GLY A 34 -9.12 -1.61 6.63
N PRO A 35 -10.45 -1.64 6.87
CA PRO A 35 -11.31 -0.46 6.71
C PRO A 35 -10.85 0.74 7.56
N LYS A 36 -10.25 0.48 8.73
CA LYS A 36 -9.74 1.53 9.60
C LYS A 36 -8.55 2.26 9.01
N LEU A 37 -7.67 1.54 8.31
CA LEU A 37 -6.49 2.09 7.64
C LEU A 37 -6.91 3.01 6.48
N ILE A 38 -7.91 2.61 5.70
CA ILE A 38 -8.50 3.46 4.65
C ILE A 38 -9.11 4.73 5.25
N GLU A 39 -9.88 4.61 6.33
CA GLU A 39 -10.49 5.76 7.00
C GLU A 39 -9.43 6.77 7.49
N ASP A 40 -8.36 6.28 8.11
CA ASP A 40 -7.27 7.12 8.62
C ASP A 40 -6.54 7.85 7.48
N GLY A 41 -6.32 7.16 6.35
CA GLY A 41 -5.79 7.75 5.12
C GLY A 41 -6.66 8.86 4.54
N ARG A 42 -7.96 8.60 4.39
CA ARG A 42 -8.96 9.59 3.93
C ARG A 42 -9.09 10.76 4.88
N ARG A 43 -8.91 10.55 6.20
CA ARG A 43 -8.87 11.66 7.17
C ARG A 43 -7.64 12.52 6.94
N ALA A 44 -6.46 11.92 6.79
CA ALA A 44 -5.23 12.65 6.50
C ALA A 44 -5.30 13.46 5.19
N GLU A 45 -5.96 12.89 4.16
CA GLU A 45 -6.27 13.57 2.90
C GLU A 45 -7.10 14.84 3.13
N ARG A 46 -8.23 14.74 3.83
CA ARG A 46 -9.11 15.88 4.13
C ARG A 46 -8.46 16.95 4.99
N GLU A 47 -7.52 16.56 5.83
CA GLU A 47 -6.75 17.47 6.70
C GLU A 47 -5.55 18.10 5.99
N HIS A 48 -5.29 17.73 4.72
CA HIS A 48 -4.12 18.17 3.94
C HIS A 48 -2.78 17.96 4.67
N SER A 49 -2.70 16.93 5.51
CA SER A 49 -1.50 16.64 6.30
C SER A 49 -0.63 15.62 5.56
N VAL A 50 0.40 16.11 4.87
CA VAL A 50 1.36 15.27 4.11
C VAL A 50 2.03 14.23 5.03
N GLU A 51 2.41 14.63 6.24
CA GLU A 51 3.02 13.71 7.22
C GLU A 51 2.08 12.55 7.57
N ARG A 52 0.80 12.84 7.87
CA ARG A 52 -0.20 11.81 8.19
C ARG A 52 -0.54 10.95 6.98
N LEU A 53 -0.52 11.51 5.77
CA LEU A 53 -0.72 10.75 4.53
C LEU A 53 0.39 9.71 4.34
N ILE A 54 1.64 10.11 4.51
CA ILE A 54 2.79 9.20 4.44
C ILE A 54 2.70 8.13 5.53
N GLU A 55 2.31 8.50 6.75
CA GLU A 55 2.16 7.55 7.85
C GLU A 55 1.05 6.52 7.56
N ALA A 56 -0.10 6.98 7.04
CA ALA A 56 -1.22 6.11 6.70
C ALA A 56 -0.90 5.16 5.54
N ASP A 57 -0.22 5.64 4.51
CA ASP A 57 0.25 4.85 3.37
C ASP A 57 1.18 3.71 3.82
N VAL A 58 2.21 4.03 4.61
CA VAL A 58 3.14 3.03 5.16
C VAL A 58 2.40 1.99 5.99
N LYS A 59 1.51 2.41 6.90
CA LYS A 59 0.72 1.48 7.73
C LYS A 59 -0.16 0.55 6.90
N PHE A 60 -0.73 1.05 5.81
CA PHE A 60 -1.55 0.23 4.92
C PHE A 60 -0.72 -0.88 4.26
N HIS A 61 0.44 -0.53 3.69
CA HIS A 61 1.32 -1.52 3.06
C HIS A 61 1.94 -2.50 4.07
N GLU A 62 2.41 -2.03 5.23
CA GLU A 62 2.93 -2.89 6.29
C GLU A 62 1.88 -3.90 6.77
N PHE A 63 0.63 -3.46 6.90
CA PHE A 63 -0.48 -4.36 7.23
C PHE A 63 -0.65 -5.45 6.17
N LEU A 64 -0.63 -5.10 4.88
CA LEU A 64 -0.72 -6.09 3.79
C LEU A 64 0.46 -7.07 3.80
N TYR A 65 1.67 -6.60 4.10
CA TYR A 65 2.85 -7.46 4.24
C TYR A 65 2.69 -8.43 5.41
N GLU A 66 2.18 -7.96 6.54
CA GLU A 66 1.95 -8.78 7.73
C GLU A 66 0.93 -9.90 7.42
N ILE A 67 -0.24 -9.54 6.89
CA ILE A 67 -1.31 -10.51 6.63
C ILE A 67 -1.03 -11.40 5.41
N SER A 68 -0.03 -11.06 4.58
CA SER A 68 0.49 -11.97 3.55
C SER A 68 1.13 -13.23 4.14
N GLY A 69 1.54 -13.19 5.41
CA GLY A 69 2.25 -14.28 6.08
C GLY A 69 3.61 -14.61 5.47
N ASN A 70 4.19 -13.72 4.66
CA ASN A 70 5.53 -13.87 4.08
C ASN A 70 6.49 -12.85 4.68
N ALA A 71 7.15 -13.23 5.78
CA ALA A 71 8.09 -12.37 6.51
C ALA A 71 9.23 -11.82 5.64
N ILE A 72 9.64 -12.57 4.60
CA ILE A 72 10.73 -12.15 3.70
C ILE A 72 10.35 -10.89 2.91
N ILE A 73 9.07 -10.69 2.58
CA ILE A 73 8.62 -9.48 1.89
C ILE A 73 8.84 -8.27 2.78
N GLN A 74 8.43 -8.35 4.05
CA GLN A 74 8.63 -7.28 5.01
C GLN A 74 10.13 -7.00 5.20
N ASP A 75 10.93 -8.02 5.45
CA ASP A 75 12.38 -7.87 5.67
C ASP A 75 13.11 -7.25 4.47
N THR A 76 12.67 -7.57 3.26
CA THR A 76 13.30 -7.10 2.02
C THR A 76 12.86 -5.67 1.66
N THR A 77 11.62 -5.30 1.94
CA THR A 77 11.08 -3.97 1.59
C THR A 77 11.41 -2.91 2.64
N GLN A 78 11.58 -3.31 3.90
CA GLN A 78 11.74 -2.40 5.03
C GLN A 78 12.92 -1.41 4.92
N PRO A 79 14.12 -1.83 4.48
CA PRO A 79 15.26 -0.91 4.30
C PRO A 79 15.00 0.19 3.27
N HIS A 80 14.09 -0.05 2.33
CA HIS A 80 13.80 0.88 1.24
C HIS A 80 12.69 1.88 1.58
N TRP A 81 11.95 1.67 2.68
CA TRP A 81 10.86 2.55 3.11
C TRP A 81 11.29 4.00 3.31
N LEU A 82 12.50 4.27 3.82
CA LEU A 82 12.98 5.64 4.00
C LEU A 82 13.09 6.41 2.67
N HIS A 83 13.50 5.71 1.61
CA HIS A 83 13.57 6.30 0.28
C HIS A 83 12.18 6.50 -0.32
N LEU A 84 11.28 5.53 -0.14
CA LEU A 84 9.90 5.61 -0.61
C LEU A 84 9.11 6.73 0.09
N ARG A 85 9.21 6.86 1.42
CA ARG A 85 8.55 7.93 2.19
C ARG A 85 8.95 9.33 1.74
N ARG A 86 10.24 9.54 1.43
CA ARG A 86 10.73 10.83 0.93
C ARG A 86 10.10 11.19 -0.42
N LEU A 87 9.90 10.21 -1.29
CA LEU A 87 9.33 10.40 -2.62
C LEU A 87 7.81 10.57 -2.57
N MET A 88 7.13 9.82 -1.69
CA MET A 88 5.69 10.00 -1.45
C MET A 88 5.37 11.43 -1.00
N GLY A 89 6.21 12.04 -0.17
CA GLY A 89 6.07 13.45 0.18
C GLY A 89 6.10 14.39 -1.02
N GLU A 90 6.94 14.12 -2.03
CA GLU A 90 7.03 14.92 -3.25
C GLU A 90 5.81 14.72 -4.18
N VAL A 91 5.26 13.51 -4.24
CA VAL A 91 4.08 13.16 -5.06
C VAL A 91 2.78 13.65 -4.44
N LEU A 92 2.62 13.49 -3.12
CA LEU A 92 1.43 13.89 -2.35
C LEU A 92 1.27 15.42 -2.25
N MET A 93 2.34 16.18 -2.48
CA MET A 93 2.32 17.65 -2.57
C MET A 93 1.66 18.20 -3.85
N ARG A 94 1.17 17.33 -4.76
CA ARG A 94 0.39 17.73 -5.95
C ARG A 94 -1.09 17.41 -5.71
N ASP A 95 -1.91 18.44 -5.53
CA ASP A 95 -3.28 18.39 -4.95
C ASP A 95 -4.28 17.39 -5.58
N GLU A 96 -4.14 17.00 -6.85
CA GLU A 96 -5.05 16.04 -7.50
C GLU A 96 -4.70 14.55 -7.25
N THR A 97 -3.53 14.28 -6.66
CA THR A 97 -2.95 12.93 -6.53
C THR A 97 -3.46 12.15 -5.29
N PRO A 98 -3.62 12.75 -4.09
CA PRO A 98 -3.94 12.00 -2.88
C PRO A 98 -5.31 11.29 -2.89
N ARG A 99 -6.35 11.93 -3.44
CA ARG A 99 -7.69 11.34 -3.51
C ARG A 99 -7.70 10.05 -4.33
N ARG A 100 -7.08 10.12 -5.50
CA ARG A 100 -6.95 8.99 -6.43
C ARG A 100 -6.13 7.85 -5.82
N ILE A 101 -5.07 8.17 -5.07
CA ILE A 101 -4.26 7.17 -4.35
C ILE A 101 -5.12 6.39 -3.34
N TRP A 102 -5.95 7.08 -2.55
CA TRP A 102 -6.81 6.39 -1.58
C TRP A 102 -7.97 5.63 -2.22
N ASP A 103 -8.44 6.02 -3.41
CA ASP A 103 -9.35 5.20 -4.20
C ASP A 103 -8.68 3.87 -4.61
N GLN A 104 -7.41 3.90 -5.05
CA GLN A 104 -6.65 2.69 -5.39
C GLN A 104 -6.42 1.78 -4.18
N HIS A 105 -6.03 2.34 -3.03
CA HIS A 105 -5.87 1.56 -1.80
C HIS A 105 -7.17 0.85 -1.39
N GLU A 106 -8.31 1.53 -1.52
CA GLU A 106 -9.61 0.96 -1.21
C GLU A 106 -9.97 -0.18 -2.18
N ASP A 107 -9.67 -0.05 -3.47
CA ASP A 107 -9.88 -1.10 -4.46
C ASP A 107 -8.98 -2.33 -4.23
N ILE A 108 -7.72 -2.11 -3.87
CA ILE A 108 -6.80 -3.19 -3.46
C ILE A 108 -7.38 -3.93 -2.25
N LEU A 109 -7.78 -3.19 -1.21
CA LEU A 109 -8.33 -3.79 0.00
C LEU A 109 -9.61 -4.60 -0.30
N LYS A 110 -10.50 -4.10 -1.16
CA LYS A 110 -11.70 -4.84 -1.59
C LYS A 110 -11.35 -6.16 -2.27
N ALA A 111 -10.36 -6.17 -3.15
CA ALA A 111 -9.90 -7.40 -3.80
C ALA A 111 -9.31 -8.39 -2.79
N VAL A 112 -8.53 -7.91 -1.82
CA VAL A 112 -7.98 -8.73 -0.72
C VAL A 112 -9.10 -9.31 0.15
N ILE A 113 -10.10 -8.51 0.54
CA ILE A 113 -11.27 -8.94 1.32
C ILE A 113 -12.07 -10.00 0.58
N ALA A 114 -12.22 -9.86 -0.74
CA ALA A 114 -12.92 -10.83 -1.57
C ALA A 114 -12.14 -12.15 -1.77
N GLY A 115 -10.88 -12.21 -1.34
CA GLY A 115 -9.99 -13.34 -1.60
C GLY A 115 -9.56 -13.47 -3.06
N ASP A 116 -9.74 -12.43 -3.88
CA ASP A 116 -9.36 -12.41 -5.28
C ASP A 116 -7.87 -12.07 -5.41
N ALA A 117 -7.02 -13.10 -5.26
CA ALA A 117 -5.58 -12.95 -5.28
C ALA A 117 -5.05 -12.35 -6.60
N ALA A 118 -5.60 -12.76 -7.74
CA ALA A 118 -5.16 -12.27 -9.04
C ALA A 118 -5.50 -10.78 -9.22
N LYS A 119 -6.71 -10.37 -8.81
CA LYS A 119 -7.10 -8.97 -8.86
C LYS A 119 -6.34 -8.11 -7.87
N ALA A 120 -6.09 -8.61 -6.66
CA ALA A 120 -5.31 -7.90 -5.64
C ALA A 120 -3.87 -7.66 -6.10
N GLU A 121 -3.23 -8.66 -6.70
CA GLU A 121 -1.89 -8.52 -7.28
C GLU A 121 -1.87 -7.49 -8.41
N GLU A 122 -2.80 -7.58 -9.36
CA GLU A 122 -2.84 -6.66 -10.51
C GLU A 122 -3.05 -5.20 -10.08
N LEU A 123 -4.00 -4.96 -9.17
CA LEU A 123 -4.26 -3.60 -8.67
C LEU A 123 -3.04 -3.02 -7.94
N ALA A 124 -2.34 -3.83 -7.14
CA ALA A 124 -1.16 -3.41 -6.42
C ALA A 124 0.03 -3.13 -7.34
N ARG A 125 0.18 -3.85 -8.47
CA ARG A 125 1.23 -3.58 -9.46
C ARG A 125 1.01 -2.27 -10.24
N GLN A 126 -0.23 -1.80 -10.33
CA GLN A 126 -0.61 -0.57 -11.04
C GLN A 126 -0.70 0.67 -10.14
N HIS A 127 -0.57 0.48 -8.82
CA HIS A 127 -0.60 1.52 -7.81
C HIS A 127 0.74 2.28 -7.76
#